data_AF-A0A937H335-F1
#
_entry.id   AF-A0A937H335-F1
#
_cell.length_a   1.000
_cell.length_b   1.000
_cell.length_c   1.000
_cell.angle_alpha   90.00
_cell.angle_beta   90.00
_cell.angle_gamma   90.00
#
_symmetry.space_group_name_H-M   'P 1'
#
loop_
_entity.id
_entity.type
_entity.pdbx_description
1 polymer ?
#
loop_
_entity_poly.entity_id
_entity_poly.type
_entity_poly.pdbx_seq_one_letter_code
_entity_poly.pdbx_strand_id
1 'polypeptide(L)'
;MPFVQYGGLFLADTWHGLGEEFFLLLTLPDELEQIPLAVKVVWQAGREVKAPHRSGIGVQFLDPDNDVKDRIETLLAGTLKSPAATATM
;
A
#
# COMPACT_ATOMS: atom_id res chain seq x y z
N MET A 1 -3.97 -8.90 -6.64
CA MET A 1 -4.12 -9.71 -5.39
C MET A 1 -5.59 -9.76 -4.93
N PRO A 2 -6.35 -10.84 -5.19
CA PRO A 2 -7.81 -10.87 -4.95
C PRO A 2 -8.24 -11.04 -3.48
N PHE A 3 -7.30 -11.19 -2.53
CA PHE A 3 -7.57 -11.45 -1.11
C PHE A 3 -7.45 -10.22 -0.21
N VAL A 4 -6.96 -9.09 -0.73
CA VAL A 4 -6.81 -7.86 0.05
C VAL A 4 -8.17 -7.17 0.12
N GLN A 5 -8.76 -7.15 1.32
CA GLN A 5 -10.04 -6.48 1.59
C GLN A 5 -9.76 -5.03 2.01
N TYR A 6 -10.62 -4.10 1.62
CA TYR A 6 -10.55 -2.67 1.97
C TYR A 6 -9.34 -1.91 1.38
N GLY A 7 -8.51 -2.56 0.57
CA GLY A 7 -7.34 -1.96 -0.08
C GLY A 7 -6.03 -2.19 0.69
N GLY A 8 -4.94 -1.67 0.14
CA GLY A 8 -3.62 -1.86 0.71
C GLY A 8 -2.53 -1.07 -0.01
N LEU A 9 -1.35 -1.03 0.60
CA LEU A 9 -0.17 -0.35 0.09
C LEU A 9 1.05 -1.25 0.11
N PHE A 10 1.99 -0.95 -0.76
CA PHE A 10 3.33 -1.53 -0.69
C PHE A 10 4.28 -0.53 -0.05
N LEU A 11 4.94 -0.94 1.03
CA LEU A 11 5.97 -0.16 1.71
C LEU A 11 7.34 -0.72 1.32
N ALA A 12 8.07 0.03 0.49
CA ALA A 12 9.42 -0.32 0.08
C ALA A 12 10.40 -0.16 1.24
N ASP A 13 11.49 -0.94 1.22
CA ASP A 13 12.63 -0.82 2.13
C ASP A 13 12.27 -0.96 3.63
N THR A 14 11.10 -1.56 3.91
CA THR A 14 10.55 -1.76 5.25
C THR A 14 10.36 -3.26 5.50
N TRP A 15 10.60 -3.70 6.74
CA TRP A 15 10.53 -5.11 7.14
C TRP A 15 9.69 -5.28 8.40
N HIS A 16 8.58 -6.01 8.29
CA HIS A 16 7.72 -6.44 9.40
C HIS A 16 7.29 -7.88 9.19
N GLY A 17 6.97 -8.59 10.26
CA GLY A 17 6.52 -9.98 10.22
C GLY A 17 5.18 -10.13 9.50
N LEU A 18 4.96 -11.27 8.82
CA LEU A 18 3.65 -11.59 8.27
C LEU A 18 2.60 -11.65 9.38
N GLY A 19 1.45 -11.02 9.14
CA GLY A 19 0.37 -10.93 10.11
C GLY A 19 0.59 -9.89 11.22
N GLU A 20 1.73 -9.19 11.24
CA GLU A 20 1.98 -8.09 12.16
C GLU A 20 1.03 -6.93 11.88
N GLU A 21 0.50 -6.33 12.94
CA GLU A 21 -0.47 -5.24 12.88
C GLU A 21 0.15 -3.99 13.54
N PHE A 22 0.09 -2.87 12.85
CA PHE A 22 0.65 -1.60 13.32
C PHE A 22 -0.06 -0.40 12.70
N PHE A 23 0.24 0.79 13.22
CA PHE A 23 -0.26 2.05 12.66
C PHE A 23 0.76 2.67 11.73
N LEU A 24 0.34 3.11 10.55
CA LEU A 24 1.12 4.03 9.71
C LEU A 24 0.48 5.42 9.69
N LEU A 25 1.32 6.43 9.47
CA LEU A 25 0.87 7.75 9.06
C LEU A 25 1.08 7.85 7.56
N LEU A 26 -0.01 7.88 6.80
CA LEU A 26 0.01 8.03 5.35
C LEU A 26 -0.09 9.51 4.98
N THR A 27 0.74 9.94 4.04
CA THR A 27 0.60 11.24 3.39
C THR A 27 0.37 10.97 1.91
N LEU A 28 -0.76 11.42 1.38
CA LEU A 28 -1.08 11.29 -0.03
C LEU A 28 -0.39 12.40 -0.84
N PRO A 29 -0.09 12.17 -2.14
CA PRO A 29 0.38 13.23 -3.02
C PRO A 29 -0.55 14.43 -3.00
N ASP A 30 0.01 15.63 -2.95
CA ASP A 30 -0.71 16.91 -2.91
C ASP A 30 -1.58 17.15 -1.66
N GLU A 31 -1.52 16.27 -0.65
CA GLU A 31 -2.13 16.47 0.66
C GLU A 31 -1.08 16.78 1.74
N LEU A 32 -1.37 17.72 2.62
CA LEU A 32 -0.54 18.06 3.79
C LEU A 32 -0.98 17.31 5.05
N GLU A 33 -2.15 16.67 5.00
CA GLU A 33 -2.73 15.95 6.13
C GLU A 33 -2.12 14.55 6.24
N GLN A 34 -1.74 14.16 7.47
CA GLN A 34 -1.30 12.81 7.75
C GLN A 34 -2.49 11.99 8.23
N ILE A 35 -2.78 10.91 7.53
CA ILE A 35 -3.91 10.03 7.83
C ILE A 35 -3.39 8.83 8.62
N PRO A 36 -3.80 8.66 9.89
CA PRO A 36 -3.47 7.46 10.65
C PRO A 36 -4.25 6.26 10.12
N LEU A 37 -3.55 5.16 9.85
CA LEU A 37 -4.12 3.93 9.32
C LEU A 37 -3.65 2.72 10.12
N ALA A 38 -4.60 1.93 10.61
CA ALA A 38 -4.32 0.59 11.12
C ALA A 38 -4.11 -0.37 9.94
N VAL A 39 -2.99 -1.07 9.93
CA VAL A 39 -2.64 -2.00 8.86
C VAL A 39 -2.13 -3.33 9.34
N LYS A 40 -2.22 -4.32 8.46
CA LYS A 40 -1.71 -5.67 8.64
C LYS A 40 -0.80 -6.08 7.52
N VAL A 41 0.35 -6.67 7.84
CA VAL A 41 1.24 -7.24 6.84
C VAL A 41 0.62 -8.50 6.25
N VAL A 42 0.34 -8.50 4.95
CA VAL A 42 -0.25 -9.63 4.22
C VAL A 42 0.68 -10.22 3.19
N TRP A 43 1.76 -9.52 2.85
CA TRP A 43 2.75 -9.97 1.88
C TRP A 43 4.15 -9.44 2.23
N GLN A 44 5.17 -10.22 1.94
CA GLN A 44 6.58 -9.83 2.08
C GLN A 44 7.30 -10.04 0.74
N ALA A 45 7.91 -8.98 0.25
CA ALA A 45 8.82 -9.00 -0.89
C ALA A 45 10.26 -9.12 -0.35
N GLY A 46 10.81 -10.33 -0.43
CA GLY A 46 12.16 -10.66 0.07
C GLY A 46 13.30 -9.87 -0.59
N ARG A 47 14.53 -10.06 -0.11
CA ARG A 47 15.72 -9.36 -0.65
C ARG A 47 16.12 -9.82 -2.05
N GLU A 48 15.62 -10.97 -2.48
CA GLU A 48 15.96 -11.59 -3.78
C GLU A 48 15.09 -11.11 -4.94
N VAL A 49 14.28 -10.07 -4.69
CA VAL A 49 13.38 -9.49 -5.68
C VAL A 49 14.20 -8.79 -6.78
N LYS A 50 13.93 -9.15 -8.04
CA LYS A 50 14.61 -8.60 -9.21
C LYS A 50 13.95 -7.31 -9.68
N ALA A 51 14.76 -6.40 -10.22
CA ALA A 51 14.26 -5.17 -10.86
C ALA A 51 13.19 -5.50 -11.92
N PRO A 52 12.09 -4.72 -11.99
CA PRO A 52 11.88 -3.40 -11.37
C PRO A 52 11.31 -3.42 -9.95
N HIS A 53 11.06 -4.60 -9.38
CA HIS A 53 10.44 -4.72 -8.07
C HIS A 53 11.46 -4.45 -6.95
N ARG A 54 10.98 -3.93 -5.81
CA ARG A 54 11.80 -3.62 -4.63
C ARG A 54 11.47 -4.57 -3.48
N SER A 55 12.42 -4.76 -2.58
CA SER A 55 12.15 -5.43 -1.30
C SER A 55 11.26 -4.56 -0.41
N GLY A 56 10.41 -5.20 0.38
CA GLY A 56 9.47 -4.50 1.25
C GLY A 56 8.32 -5.37 1.71
N ILE A 57 7.23 -4.73 2.10
CA ILE A 57 6.03 -5.41 2.59
C ILE A 57 4.77 -4.89 1.90
N GLY A 58 3.83 -5.78 1.64
CA GLY A 58 2.46 -5.44 1.30
C GLY A 58 1.62 -5.41 2.57
N VAL A 59 0.99 -4.27 2.83
CA VAL A 59 0.10 -4.06 3.97
C VAL A 59 -1.34 -3.89 3.50
N GLN A 60 -2.27 -4.49 4.22
CA GLN A 60 -3.70 -4.37 4.03
C GLN A 60 -4.26 -3.36 5.04
N PHE A 61 -5.23 -2.54 4.63
CA PHE A 61 -5.98 -1.67 5.53
C PHE A 61 -6.95 -2.48 6.39
N LEU A 62 -6.93 -2.26 7.70
CA LEU A 62 -7.78 -2.99 8.65
C LEU A 62 -9.13 -2.32 8.90
N ASP A 63 -9.21 -1.01 8.63
CA ASP A 63 -10.39 -0.20 8.88
C ASP A 63 -11.29 -0.15 7.63
N PRO A 64 -12.50 -0.76 7.67
CA PRO A 64 -13.42 -0.77 6.54
C PRO A 64 -14.09 0.58 6.29
N ASP A 65 -14.14 1.46 7.31
CA ASP A 65 -14.79 2.77 7.22
C ASP A 65 -13.82 3.87 6.78
N ASN A 66 -12.56 3.51 6.50
CA ASN A 66 -11.52 4.46 6.14
C ASN A 66 -11.64 4.92 4.67
N ASP A 67 -11.63 6.23 4.47
CA ASP A 67 -11.79 6.89 3.16
C ASP A 67 -10.51 6.90 2.30
N VAL A 68 -9.37 6.42 2.83
CA VAL A 68 -8.07 6.39 2.15
C VAL A 68 -8.12 5.61 0.85
N LYS A 69 -8.82 4.47 0.83
CA LYS A 69 -8.99 3.68 -0.41
C LYS A 69 -9.62 4.56 -1.51
N ASP A 70 -10.69 5.25 -1.18
CA ASP A 70 -11.47 6.04 -2.14
C ASP A 70 -10.69 7.29 -2.57
N ARG A 71 -9.93 7.92 -1.65
CA ARG A 71 -8.99 9.00 -2.00
C ARG A 71 -7.91 8.52 -2.98
N ILE A 72 -7.26 7.39 -2.70
CA ILE A 72 -6.25 6.80 -3.58
C ILE A 72 -6.86 6.46 -4.95
N GLU A 73 -8.03 5.84 -4.99
CA GLU A 73 -8.74 5.54 -6.24
C GLU A 73 -9.10 6.80 -7.02
N THR A 74 -9.50 7.87 -6.35
CA THR A 74 -9.78 9.17 -6.96
C THR A 74 -8.52 9.80 -7.58
N LEU A 75 -7.40 9.77 -6.86
CA LEU A 75 -6.11 10.23 -7.37
C LEU A 75 -5.65 9.41 -8.58
N LEU A 76 -5.88 8.09 -8.55
CA LEU A 76 -5.49 7.16 -9.61
C LEU A 76 -6.45 7.12 -10.80
N ALA A 77 -7.68 7.62 -10.67
CA ALA A 77 -8.69 7.61 -11.72
C ALA A 77 -8.22 8.31 -13.01
N GLY A 78 -7.32 9.29 -12.90
CA GLY A 78 -6.67 9.97 -14.03
C GLY A 78 -5.45 9.25 -14.61
N THR A 79 -4.86 8.30 -13.87
CA THR A 79 -3.61 7.61 -14.23
C THR A 79 -3.79 6.14 -14.60
N LEU A 80 -5.03 5.64 -14.71
CA LEU A 80 -5.34 4.26 -15.11
C LEU A 80 -4.73 3.85 -16.47
N LYS A 81 -4.43 4.82 -17.34
CA LYS A 81 -3.75 4.61 -18.65
C LYS A 81 -2.27 5.01 -18.62
N SER A 82 -1.70 5.26 -17.44
CA SER A 82 -0.30 5.64 -17.32
C SER A 82 0.61 4.50 -17.78
N PRO A 83 1.63 4.77 -18.62
CA PRO A 83 2.62 3.76 -19.02
C PRO A 83 3.61 3.42 -17.90
N ALA A 84 3.50 4.05 -16.72
CA ALA A 84 4.37 3.80 -15.58
C ALA A 84 4.11 2.39 -14.98
N ALA A 85 5.19 1.67 -14.71
CA ALA A 85 5.12 0.34 -14.10
C ALA A 85 4.52 0.41 -12.68
N THR A 86 3.57 -0.48 -12.38
CA THR A 86 3.02 -0.62 -11.03
C THR A 86 3.99 -1.41 -10.15
N ALA A 87 4.12 -1.00 -8.89
CA ALA A 87 4.90 -1.75 -7.91
C ALA A 87 4.20 -3.04 -7.43
N THR A 88 2.91 -3.16 -7.74
CA THR A 88 2.04 -4.28 -7.39
C THR A 88 1.71 -5.12 -8.63
N MET A 89 1.58 -6.43 -8.46
CA MET A 89 1.07 -7.39 -9.46
C MET A 89 -0.43 -7.67 -9.32
#